data_AF-A0A8T5A1D5-F1
#
_entry.id   AF-A0A8T5A1D5-F1
#
_cell.length_a   1.000
_cell.length_b   1.000
_cell.length_c   1.000
_cell.angle_alpha   90.00
_cell.angle_beta   90.00
_cell.angle_gamma   90.00
#
_symmetry.space_group_name_H-M   'P 1'
#
loop_
_entity.id
_entity.type
_entity.pdbx_description
1 polymer ?
#
loop_
_entity_poly.entity_id
_entity_poly.type
_entity_poly.pdbx_seq_one_letter_code
_entity_poly.pdbx_strand_id
1 'polypeptide(L)'
;MKQVFQTVPWDSSNTGNNITENQMNMERRATVLVMLALITLPSMIIAGWVAAAPLTIQTIKSYYLPGEEVIINGTVGQEVNVTILINSTRGTILNITITAEEDGTYIYNFQLPEDIIPGRYNVYAIAGDEAAETSFVVVLTELKELAQNLISMAQTSRNHVEIAFHGLEESNITIPTDARESYNQGVRCLEDAQNLFDGGQYRAAMNLAFEALQRFMIALQRAHRIAPPPPLYEELEELERAQGLRVAIERANATLNRINSTLTSLSTVLTDITSTLNSMISEAEEHLINATVQLYAGNVTDAAQELAIARGMIGRLTGLLNSAAGRLKAMKALRFMERMEEQVRSLEEKVFRFRLRLTEREMGACIEALRNVEAKLARIRERLARGDVEGASDELEEAVELVERGIGNLERRELNLFLGEINRLEARIRSLRNSIDALKKKGLNVTEAEEKLDEAEELLNSAASSMEIRGEAGENLKEAEKLINEAEEILQGTTRPKGLGVKGGQPPQRGKGKGR
;
A
#
# COMPACT_ATOMS: atom_id res chain seq x y z
N MET A 1 -44.32 -8.52 -47.77
CA MET A 1 -43.13 -7.65 -47.65
C MET A 1 -42.00 -8.58 -47.21
N LYS A 2 -40.94 -8.87 -48.00
CA LYS A 2 -39.77 -8.02 -48.37
C LYS A 2 -39.06 -7.47 -47.12
N GLN A 3 -37.73 -7.46 -46.95
CA GLN A 3 -36.52 -7.89 -47.72
C GLN A 3 -35.30 -7.81 -46.73
N VAL A 4 -34.12 -8.45 -46.86
CA VAL A 4 -33.56 -9.54 -47.70
C VAL A 4 -32.23 -10.07 -47.03
N PHE A 5 -31.60 -11.14 -47.54
CA PHE A 5 -30.25 -11.60 -47.11
C PHE A 5 -29.13 -10.56 -47.37
N GLN A 6 -28.11 -10.48 -46.49
CA GLN A 6 -26.72 -10.24 -46.93
C GLN A 6 -25.72 -11.07 -46.11
N THR A 7 -24.96 -11.90 -46.82
CA THR A 7 -23.72 -12.55 -46.37
C THR A 7 -22.53 -11.65 -46.70
N VAL A 8 -21.46 -11.72 -45.90
CA VAL A 8 -20.17 -11.06 -46.20
C VAL A 8 -19.14 -12.15 -46.51
N PRO A 9 -18.36 -12.05 -47.60
CA PRO A 9 -17.48 -13.12 -48.06
C PRO A 9 -16.10 -13.12 -47.38
N TRP A 10 -15.41 -14.25 -47.54
CA TRP A 10 -14.09 -14.55 -46.98
C TRP A 10 -13.11 -14.83 -48.13
N ASP A 11 -12.15 -13.92 -48.36
CA ASP A 11 -11.00 -14.08 -49.27
C ASP A 11 -9.97 -13.00 -48.87
N SER A 12 -8.88 -13.31 -48.18
CA SER A 12 -7.60 -13.86 -48.65
C SER A 12 -6.62 -12.83 -49.24
N SER A 13 -5.39 -12.86 -48.72
CA SER A 13 -4.18 -12.64 -49.50
C SER A 13 -3.03 -13.35 -48.78
N ASN A 14 -2.67 -14.52 -49.30
CA ASN A 14 -1.54 -15.32 -48.87
C ASN A 14 -0.28 -14.87 -49.64
N THR A 15 0.77 -14.46 -48.94
CA THR A 15 2.13 -14.37 -49.50
C THR A 15 3.14 -14.95 -48.51
N GLY A 16 3.12 -16.27 -48.38
CA GLY A 16 4.30 -17.01 -47.94
C GLY A 16 5.30 -17.20 -49.08
N ASN A 17 6.58 -16.93 -48.80
CA ASN A 17 7.74 -17.79 -49.12
C ASN A 17 9.02 -17.00 -48.79
N ASN A 18 9.92 -17.42 -47.91
CA ASN A 18 10.63 -18.71 -47.70
C ASN A 18 12.05 -18.69 -48.29
N ILE A 19 12.99 -19.20 -47.48
CA ILE A 19 14.32 -19.72 -47.85
C ILE A 19 15.36 -18.66 -48.27
N THR A 20 16.33 -18.40 -47.39
CA THR A 20 17.61 -19.13 -47.44
C THR A 20 18.24 -19.26 -46.06
N GLU A 21 18.13 -20.46 -45.51
CA GLU A 21 19.06 -21.02 -44.54
C GLU A 21 20.43 -21.23 -45.21
N ASN A 22 21.40 -20.33 -44.97
CA ASN A 22 22.85 -20.60 -44.95
C ASN A 22 23.67 -19.30 -44.90
N GLN A 23 24.15 -18.93 -43.71
CA GLN A 23 25.56 -18.53 -43.51
C GLN A 23 25.89 -18.40 -42.01
N MET A 24 25.94 -19.54 -41.31
CA MET A 24 26.93 -19.69 -40.26
C MET A 24 28.32 -19.56 -40.91
N ASN A 25 28.96 -18.41 -40.77
CA ASN A 25 30.43 -18.25 -40.90
C ASN A 25 30.88 -16.84 -40.50
N MET A 26 30.71 -16.51 -39.21
CA MET A 26 31.62 -15.57 -38.55
C MET A 26 32.00 -16.06 -37.16
N GLU A 27 32.51 -17.30 -37.16
CA GLU A 27 33.27 -17.83 -36.03
C GLU A 27 34.52 -16.98 -35.74
N ARG A 28 34.85 -16.88 -34.45
CA ARG A 28 36.21 -16.79 -33.89
C ARG A 28 37.09 -15.59 -34.28
N ARG A 29 37.18 -14.62 -33.33
CA ARG A 29 38.45 -14.11 -32.77
C ARG A 29 38.19 -13.28 -31.49
N ALA A 30 39.00 -13.54 -30.45
CA ALA A 30 38.96 -12.94 -29.09
C ALA A 30 37.64 -13.20 -28.31
N THR A 31 37.57 -13.88 -27.16
CA THR A 31 38.53 -14.36 -26.14
C THR A 31 39.39 -13.30 -25.43
N VAL A 32 39.25 -13.30 -24.09
CA VAL A 32 40.13 -12.81 -23.00
C VAL A 32 39.78 -11.45 -22.37
N LEU A 33 39.62 -11.47 -21.02
CA LEU A 33 39.25 -10.40 -20.07
C LEU A 33 37.80 -9.88 -20.25
N VAL A 34 36.93 -9.83 -19.22
CA VAL A 34 37.16 -9.55 -17.80
C VAL A 34 36.44 -10.59 -16.91
N MET A 35 37.21 -11.45 -16.22
CA MET A 35 36.69 -12.37 -15.19
C MET A 35 37.82 -12.81 -14.23
N LEU A 36 38.72 -11.87 -13.87
CA LEU A 36 39.66 -12.03 -12.76
C LEU A 36 40.22 -10.65 -12.35
N ALA A 37 39.59 -9.99 -11.37
CA ALA A 37 40.08 -8.74 -10.78
C ALA A 37 39.53 -8.52 -9.36
N LEU A 38 39.49 -9.58 -8.55
CA LEU A 38 39.37 -9.44 -7.10
C LEU A 38 40.47 -10.28 -6.45
N ILE A 39 41.08 -9.72 -5.40
CA ILE A 39 42.25 -10.23 -4.66
C ILE A 39 43.61 -9.86 -5.29
N THR A 40 44.41 -9.15 -4.49
CA THR A 40 45.76 -8.59 -4.71
C THR A 40 45.89 -7.37 -5.64
N LEU A 41 45.93 -6.18 -5.02
CA LEU A 41 46.91 -5.15 -5.38
C LEU A 41 47.72 -4.75 -4.14
N PRO A 42 49.07 -4.67 -4.24
CA PRO A 42 49.88 -4.02 -3.21
C PRO A 42 49.67 -2.50 -3.26
N SER A 43 49.97 -1.83 -2.15
CA SER A 43 49.87 -0.38 -2.00
C SER A 43 50.84 0.37 -2.93
N MET A 44 50.35 0.80 -4.10
CA MET A 44 50.99 1.81 -4.92
C MET A 44 50.28 3.15 -4.77
N ILE A 45 50.94 4.09 -4.09
CA ILE A 45 50.54 5.50 -4.09
C ILE A 45 50.87 6.06 -5.47
N ILE A 46 49.87 6.09 -6.35
CA ILE A 46 49.92 6.84 -7.59
C ILE A 46 49.10 8.11 -7.35
N ALA A 47 49.77 9.27 -7.36
CA ALA A 47 49.11 10.57 -7.42
C ALA A 47 48.52 10.78 -8.83
N GLY A 48 47.47 10.00 -9.12
CA GLY A 48 46.69 10.07 -10.35
C GLY A 48 45.64 11.17 -10.27
N TRP A 49 45.27 11.70 -11.43
CA TRP A 49 44.21 12.69 -11.52
C TRP A 49 42.89 12.02 -11.13
N VAL A 50 42.21 12.56 -10.12
CA VAL A 50 40.90 12.06 -9.68
C VAL A 50 39.88 12.43 -10.76
N ALA A 51 39.68 11.52 -11.72
CA ALA A 51 38.45 11.49 -12.48
C ALA A 51 37.31 11.23 -11.49
N ALA A 52 36.29 12.09 -11.49
CA ALA A 52 35.14 11.92 -10.61
C ALA A 52 34.53 10.53 -10.86
N ALA A 53 34.34 9.75 -9.79
CA ALA A 53 33.70 8.46 -9.90
C ALA A 53 32.23 8.65 -10.31
N PRO A 54 31.73 7.93 -11.34
CA PRO A 54 30.35 8.08 -11.78
C PRO A 54 29.39 7.64 -10.68
N LEU A 55 28.21 8.26 -10.63
CA LEU A 55 27.17 7.85 -9.69
C LEU A 55 26.73 6.39 -9.95
N THR A 56 26.86 5.53 -8.93
CA THR A 56 26.36 4.14 -8.96
C THR A 56 25.49 3.86 -7.75
N ILE A 57 24.48 2.98 -7.89
CA ILE A 57 23.62 2.56 -6.77
C ILE A 57 23.32 1.05 -6.85
N GLN A 58 23.40 0.35 -5.72
CA GLN A 58 23.03 -1.06 -5.56
C GLN A 58 22.37 -1.32 -4.19
N THR A 59 21.72 -2.48 -4.06
CA THR A 59 21.21 -3.02 -2.79
C THR A 59 21.83 -4.39 -2.53
N ILE A 60 22.12 -4.72 -1.27
CA ILE A 60 22.79 -6.00 -0.92
C ILE A 60 21.92 -7.22 -1.27
N LYS A 61 20.59 -7.14 -1.11
CA LYS A 61 19.66 -8.17 -1.59
C LYS A 61 18.76 -7.59 -2.71
N SER A 62 18.23 -8.46 -3.56
CA SER A 62 17.11 -8.11 -4.47
C SER A 62 15.73 -8.34 -3.83
N TYR A 63 15.66 -9.02 -2.69
CA TYR A 63 14.42 -9.38 -2.00
C TYR A 63 14.55 -9.14 -0.51
N TYR A 64 13.45 -8.70 0.09
CA TYR A 64 13.37 -8.45 1.51
C TYR A 64 11.99 -8.85 2.06
N LEU A 65 11.94 -9.14 3.36
CA LEU A 65 10.68 -9.28 4.10
C LEU A 65 10.30 -7.94 4.75
N PRO A 66 9.02 -7.70 5.09
CA PRO A 66 8.65 -6.64 6.02
C PRO A 66 9.46 -6.74 7.32
N GLY A 67 9.95 -5.61 7.82
CA GLY A 67 10.84 -5.60 8.99
C GLY A 67 12.30 -5.97 8.73
N GLU A 68 12.76 -6.19 7.49
CA GLU A 68 14.19 -6.33 7.19
C GLU A 68 14.90 -5.01 6.90
N GLU A 69 16.22 -4.97 7.17
CA GLU A 69 17.09 -3.85 6.84
C GLU A 69 17.57 -3.93 5.36
N VAL A 70 17.25 -2.90 4.58
CA VAL A 70 17.74 -2.70 3.20
C VAL A 70 19.00 -1.86 3.25
N ILE A 71 20.15 -2.51 3.03
CA ILE A 71 21.44 -1.84 2.87
C ILE A 71 21.58 -1.41 1.40
N ILE A 72 21.62 -0.09 1.19
CA ILE A 72 21.84 0.61 -0.08
C ILE A 72 23.28 1.11 -0.08
N ASN A 73 24.01 0.89 -1.17
CA ASN A 73 25.37 1.41 -1.31
C ASN A 73 25.66 1.89 -2.73
N GLY A 74 26.74 2.66 -2.89
CA GLY A 74 27.11 3.24 -4.17
C GLY A 74 28.41 4.03 -4.13
N THR A 75 28.74 4.64 -5.27
CA THR A 75 29.90 5.52 -5.45
C THR A 75 29.48 6.83 -6.12
N VAL A 76 30.18 7.92 -5.82
CA VAL A 76 30.04 9.25 -6.44
C VAL A 76 31.35 10.05 -6.21
N GLY A 77 31.42 11.31 -6.62
CA GLY A 77 32.51 12.20 -6.25
C GLY A 77 32.65 12.40 -4.72
N GLN A 78 33.88 12.65 -4.26
CA GLN A 78 34.19 12.86 -2.83
C GLN A 78 33.38 14.00 -2.22
N GLU A 79 32.88 13.80 -0.99
CA GLU A 79 32.06 14.77 -0.23
C GLU A 79 30.78 15.25 -0.95
N VAL A 80 30.33 14.57 -2.00
CA VAL A 80 29.11 14.93 -2.74
C VAL A 80 27.86 14.47 -1.98
N ASN A 81 26.84 15.33 -1.95
CA ASN A 81 25.53 14.98 -1.40
C ASN A 81 24.73 14.13 -2.39
N VAL A 82 24.30 12.95 -1.94
CA VAL A 82 23.46 12.01 -2.69
C VAL A 82 22.07 11.97 -2.06
N THR A 83 21.04 12.30 -2.84
CA THR A 83 19.65 12.08 -2.45
C THR A 83 19.24 10.67 -2.84
N ILE A 84 18.90 9.83 -1.86
CA ILE A 84 18.34 8.48 -2.03
C ILE A 84 16.82 8.55 -1.91
N LEU A 85 16.14 8.07 -2.95
CA LEU A 85 14.68 8.04 -3.06
C LEU A 85 14.20 6.60 -3.26
N ILE A 86 13.31 6.09 -2.40
CA ILE A 86 12.66 4.78 -2.60
C ILE A 86 11.19 4.99 -2.93
N ASN A 87 10.77 4.53 -4.10
CA ASN A 87 9.40 4.62 -4.59
C ASN A 87 8.73 3.25 -4.67
N SER A 88 7.49 3.20 -4.17
CA SER A 88 6.51 2.15 -4.42
C SER A 88 5.56 2.56 -5.54
N THR A 89 4.74 1.63 -6.04
CA THR A 89 3.58 1.94 -6.90
C THR A 89 2.55 2.85 -6.23
N ARG A 90 2.58 2.98 -4.89
CA ARG A 90 1.70 3.86 -4.11
C ARG A 90 2.32 5.22 -3.75
N GLY A 91 3.58 5.48 -4.11
CA GLY A 91 4.30 6.72 -3.81
C GLY A 91 5.67 6.51 -3.17
N THR A 92 6.33 7.62 -2.82
CA THR A 92 7.65 7.64 -2.18
C THR A 92 7.56 7.21 -0.71
N ILE A 93 8.36 6.22 -0.31
CA ILE A 93 8.45 5.72 1.06
C ILE A 93 9.72 6.17 1.79
N LEU A 94 10.77 6.56 1.05
CA LEU A 94 11.98 7.16 1.58
C LEU A 94 12.42 8.31 0.67
N ASN A 95 12.79 9.43 1.28
CA ASN A 95 13.54 10.51 0.64
C ASN A 95 14.53 11.06 1.67
N ILE A 96 15.81 10.77 1.48
CA ILE A 96 16.89 11.21 2.38
C ILE A 96 18.08 11.71 1.57
N THR A 97 18.83 12.67 2.10
CA THR A 97 20.11 13.08 1.53
C THR A 97 21.23 12.73 2.49
N ILE A 98 22.26 12.08 1.98
CA ILE A 98 23.49 11.70 2.70
C ILE A 98 24.69 12.31 1.99
N THR A 99 25.84 12.42 2.67
CA THR A 99 27.09 12.87 2.07
C THR A 99 28.00 11.66 1.86
N ALA A 100 28.62 11.55 0.69
CA ALA A 100 29.61 10.51 0.42
C ALA A 100 30.91 10.71 1.23
N GLU A 101 31.59 9.62 1.54
CA GLU A 101 32.84 9.61 2.30
C GLU A 101 34.04 10.17 1.48
N GLU A 102 35.20 10.31 2.12
CA GLU A 102 36.44 10.79 1.47
C GLU A 102 36.90 9.89 0.31
N ASP A 103 36.49 8.61 0.26
CA ASP A 103 36.79 7.70 -0.84
C ASP A 103 35.74 7.74 -1.97
N GLY A 104 34.68 8.56 -1.82
CA GLY A 104 33.57 8.67 -2.75
C GLY A 104 32.50 7.59 -2.59
N THR A 105 32.60 6.69 -1.60
CA THR A 105 31.54 5.70 -1.33
C THR A 105 30.42 6.30 -0.49
N TYR A 106 29.24 5.69 -0.56
CA TYR A 106 28.14 5.98 0.36
C TYR A 106 27.39 4.70 0.72
N ILE A 107 26.91 4.62 1.95
CA ILE A 107 26.11 3.51 2.47
C ILE A 107 24.94 4.10 3.26
N TYR A 108 23.74 3.54 3.05
CA TYR A 108 22.55 3.84 3.84
C TYR A 108 21.78 2.58 4.21
N ASN A 109 21.45 2.45 5.49
CA ASN A 109 20.64 1.38 6.02
C ASN A 109 19.20 1.87 6.18
N PHE A 110 18.27 1.27 5.44
CA PHE A 110 16.85 1.56 5.50
C PHE A 110 16.08 0.40 6.13
N GLN A 111 15.57 0.60 7.33
CA GLN A 111 14.68 -0.38 7.98
C GLN A 111 13.31 -0.38 7.29
N LEU A 112 12.91 -1.50 6.69
CA LEU A 112 11.58 -1.64 6.12
C LEU A 112 10.54 -1.67 7.24
N PRO A 113 9.42 -0.92 7.13
CA PRO A 113 8.28 -1.08 8.02
C PRO A 113 7.76 -2.53 8.04
N GLU A 114 7.26 -3.01 9.18
CA GLU A 114 6.64 -4.35 9.29
C GLU A 114 5.31 -4.46 8.52
N ASP A 115 4.66 -3.33 8.23
CA ASP A 115 3.43 -3.23 7.43
C ASP A 115 3.69 -2.88 5.96
N ILE A 116 4.95 -2.93 5.51
CA ILE A 116 5.29 -2.57 4.13
C ILE A 116 4.67 -3.53 3.11
N ILE A 117 4.11 -2.94 2.04
CA ILE A 117 3.30 -3.67 1.08
C ILE A 117 4.23 -4.51 0.17
N PRO A 118 3.93 -5.80 -0.06
CA PRO A 118 4.66 -6.63 -1.02
C PRO A 118 4.62 -6.06 -2.43
N GLY A 119 5.74 -6.14 -3.15
CA GLY A 119 5.86 -5.58 -4.50
C GLY A 119 7.26 -5.08 -4.83
N ARG A 120 7.43 -4.55 -6.04
CA ARG A 120 8.69 -3.93 -6.48
C ARG A 120 8.80 -2.51 -5.95
N TYR A 121 9.99 -2.19 -5.43
CA TYR A 121 10.40 -0.86 -5.00
C TYR A 121 11.57 -0.41 -5.87
N ASN A 122 11.46 0.78 -6.45
CA ASN A 122 12.52 1.40 -7.23
C ASN A 122 13.32 2.33 -6.32
N VAL A 123 14.64 2.23 -6.37
CA VAL A 123 15.57 3.06 -5.60
C VAL A 123 16.34 3.94 -6.57
N TYR A 124 16.30 5.25 -6.35
CA TYR A 124 17.04 6.24 -7.12
C TYR A 124 18.11 6.86 -6.23
N ALA A 125 19.30 7.08 -6.78
CA ALA A 125 20.27 8.03 -6.25
C ALA A 125 20.34 9.23 -7.20
N ILE A 126 20.44 10.43 -6.65
CA ILE A 126 20.54 11.69 -7.39
C ILE A 126 21.68 12.50 -6.77
N ALA A 127 22.64 12.96 -7.59
CA ALA A 127 23.78 13.75 -7.16
C ALA A 127 24.08 14.84 -8.20
N GLY A 128 23.67 16.08 -7.92
CA GLY A 128 23.71 17.16 -8.91
C GLY A 128 22.83 16.85 -10.12
N ASP A 129 23.44 16.78 -11.30
CA ASP A 129 22.78 16.44 -12.56
C ASP A 129 22.85 14.92 -12.89
N GLU A 130 23.54 14.11 -12.08
CA GLU A 130 23.62 12.66 -12.26
C GLU A 130 22.49 11.93 -11.49
N ALA A 131 21.95 10.88 -12.10
CA ALA A 131 21.00 9.98 -11.48
C ALA A 131 21.29 8.52 -11.83
N ALA A 132 21.14 7.63 -10.85
CA ALA A 132 21.27 6.18 -11.00
C ALA A 132 20.07 5.47 -10.37
N GLU A 133 19.67 4.31 -10.90
CA GLU A 133 18.52 3.54 -10.40
C GLU A 133 18.83 2.05 -10.17
N THR A 134 18.13 1.46 -9.21
CA THR A 134 18.07 0.01 -8.96
C THR A 134 16.68 -0.37 -8.42
N SER A 135 16.41 -1.65 -8.18
CA SER A 135 15.14 -2.08 -7.55
C SER A 135 15.27 -3.35 -6.72
N PHE A 136 14.45 -3.43 -5.67
CA PHE A 136 14.26 -4.63 -4.85
C PHE A 136 12.77 -5.02 -4.79
N VAL A 137 12.47 -6.19 -4.23
CA VAL A 137 11.11 -6.72 -4.10
C VAL A 137 10.83 -7.10 -2.65
N VAL A 138 9.72 -6.61 -2.09
CA VAL A 138 9.19 -7.10 -0.81
C VAL A 138 8.29 -8.30 -1.06
N VAL A 139 8.45 -9.36 -0.27
CA VAL A 139 7.61 -10.57 -0.29
C VAL A 139 7.03 -10.88 1.10
N LEU A 140 5.85 -11.51 1.19
CA LEU A 140 5.21 -11.87 2.48
C LEU A 140 5.80 -13.12 3.15
N THR A 141 6.47 -13.94 2.36
CA THR A 141 6.85 -15.31 2.71
C THR A 141 8.34 -15.45 2.45
N GLU A 142 9.06 -16.21 3.27
CA GLU A 142 10.48 -16.43 3.02
C GLU A 142 10.70 -17.00 1.61
N LEU A 143 11.72 -16.50 0.90
CA LEU A 143 12.10 -17.02 -0.42
C LEU A 143 12.26 -18.55 -0.42
N LYS A 144 12.68 -19.12 0.71
CA LYS A 144 12.76 -20.55 0.94
C LYS A 144 11.39 -21.22 0.83
N GLU A 145 10.42 -20.83 1.65
CA GLU A 145 9.08 -21.44 1.62
C GLU A 145 8.41 -21.29 0.26
N LEU A 146 8.57 -20.13 -0.40
CA LEU A 146 8.05 -19.89 -1.74
C LEU A 146 8.72 -20.78 -2.81
N ALA A 147 10.05 -20.99 -2.71
CA ALA A 147 10.77 -21.92 -3.57
C ALA A 147 10.34 -23.38 -3.34
N GLN A 148 10.17 -23.77 -2.08
CA GLN A 148 9.71 -25.11 -1.69
C GLN A 148 8.31 -25.41 -2.25
N ASN A 149 7.39 -24.43 -2.17
CA ASN A 149 6.05 -24.55 -2.73
C ASN A 149 6.09 -24.71 -4.26
N LEU A 150 6.88 -23.90 -4.98
CA LEU A 150 7.02 -24.04 -6.44
C LEU A 150 7.65 -25.37 -6.86
N ILE A 151 8.63 -25.88 -6.11
CA ILE A 151 9.23 -27.21 -6.34
C ILE A 151 8.19 -28.32 -6.11
N SER A 152 7.39 -28.23 -5.05
CA SER A 152 6.31 -29.18 -4.76
C SER A 152 5.27 -29.20 -5.89
N MET A 153 4.81 -28.02 -6.35
CA MET A 153 3.90 -27.92 -7.50
C MET A 153 4.49 -28.54 -8.77
N ALA A 154 5.79 -28.32 -9.03
CA ALA A 154 6.49 -28.90 -10.17
C ALA A 154 6.60 -30.43 -10.08
N GLN A 155 6.83 -30.99 -8.89
CA GLN A 155 6.78 -32.44 -8.63
C GLN A 155 5.38 -33.01 -8.91
N THR A 156 4.31 -32.37 -8.42
CA THR A 156 2.93 -32.80 -8.72
C THR A 156 2.65 -32.77 -10.22
N SER A 157 3.05 -31.68 -10.91
CA SER A 157 2.85 -31.57 -12.36
C SER A 157 3.65 -32.62 -13.15
N ARG A 158 4.85 -32.99 -12.69
CA ARG A 158 5.64 -34.10 -13.25
C ARG A 158 4.85 -35.42 -13.16
N ASN A 159 4.32 -35.75 -11.99
CA ASN A 159 3.57 -36.98 -11.76
C ASN A 159 2.34 -37.08 -12.69
N HIS A 160 1.65 -35.96 -12.95
CA HIS A 160 0.50 -35.96 -13.88
C HIS A 160 0.92 -36.28 -15.32
N VAL A 161 2.10 -35.82 -15.76
CA VAL A 161 2.65 -36.19 -17.08
C VAL A 161 3.05 -37.66 -17.12
N GLU A 162 3.65 -38.19 -16.05
CA GLU A 162 3.99 -39.63 -15.96
C GLU A 162 2.73 -40.52 -16.03
N ILE A 163 1.65 -40.16 -15.34
CA ILE A 163 0.35 -40.86 -15.41
C ILE A 163 -0.23 -40.80 -16.83
N ALA A 164 -0.27 -39.62 -17.44
CA ALA A 164 -0.80 -39.46 -18.80
C ALA A 164 0.03 -40.23 -19.84
N PHE A 165 1.36 -40.27 -19.66
CA PHE A 165 2.25 -41.10 -20.47
C PHE A 165 1.98 -42.59 -20.26
N HIS A 166 1.78 -43.05 -19.02
CA HIS A 166 1.48 -44.44 -18.75
C HIS A 166 0.17 -44.89 -19.41
N GLY A 167 -0.91 -44.11 -19.30
CA GLY A 167 -2.20 -44.43 -19.94
C GLY A 167 -2.16 -44.47 -21.47
N LEU A 168 -1.29 -43.66 -22.09
CA LEU A 168 -1.03 -43.74 -23.54
C LEU A 168 -0.26 -45.01 -23.90
N GLU A 169 0.76 -45.38 -23.13
CA GLU A 169 1.51 -46.64 -23.30
C GLU A 169 0.62 -47.88 -23.09
N GLU A 170 -0.26 -47.89 -22.08
CA GLU A 170 -1.28 -48.94 -21.87
C GLU A 170 -2.28 -49.04 -23.04
N SER A 171 -2.67 -47.89 -23.60
CA SER A 171 -3.51 -47.82 -24.80
C SER A 171 -2.78 -48.21 -26.10
N ASN A 172 -1.50 -48.59 -26.00
CA ASN A 172 -0.60 -48.91 -27.11
C ASN A 172 -0.40 -47.74 -28.10
N ILE A 173 -0.51 -46.51 -27.59
CA ILE A 173 -0.37 -45.26 -28.35
C ILE A 173 1.04 -44.70 -28.14
N THR A 174 1.75 -44.43 -29.23
CA THR A 174 3.10 -43.85 -29.17
C THR A 174 3.06 -42.41 -28.71
N ILE A 175 3.76 -42.09 -27.63
CA ILE A 175 3.80 -40.74 -27.06
C ILE A 175 4.59 -39.78 -27.97
N PRO A 176 4.13 -38.54 -28.17
CA PRO A 176 4.76 -37.62 -29.11
C PRO A 176 6.18 -37.28 -28.67
N THR A 177 7.10 -37.18 -29.63
CA THR A 177 8.50 -36.87 -29.35
C THR A 177 8.66 -35.48 -28.73
N ASP A 178 7.84 -34.50 -29.13
CA ASP A 178 7.81 -33.15 -28.55
C ASP A 178 7.26 -33.14 -27.12
N ALA A 179 6.28 -33.99 -26.81
CA ALA A 179 5.79 -34.20 -25.45
C ALA A 179 6.90 -34.79 -24.55
N ARG A 180 7.58 -35.84 -25.03
CA ARG A 180 8.64 -36.53 -24.28
C ARG A 180 9.88 -35.65 -24.11
N GLU A 181 10.23 -34.85 -25.11
CA GLU A 181 11.28 -33.84 -24.99
C GLU A 181 10.93 -32.76 -23.95
N SER A 182 9.70 -32.23 -23.99
CA SER A 182 9.23 -31.23 -23.01
C SER A 182 9.26 -31.79 -21.59
N TYR A 183 8.80 -33.04 -21.39
CA TYR A 183 8.88 -33.71 -20.09
C TYR A 183 10.33 -33.84 -19.60
N ASN A 184 11.25 -34.32 -20.45
CA ASN A 184 12.66 -34.48 -20.11
C ASN A 184 13.35 -33.14 -19.76
N GLN A 185 12.97 -32.06 -20.45
CA GLN A 185 13.43 -30.70 -20.10
C GLN A 185 12.88 -30.27 -18.73
N GLY A 186 11.60 -30.53 -18.45
CA GLY A 186 10.98 -30.23 -17.16
C GLY A 186 11.63 -30.99 -15.99
N VAL A 187 11.96 -32.27 -16.17
CA VAL A 187 12.66 -33.08 -15.16
C VAL A 187 14.02 -32.46 -14.81
N ARG A 188 14.82 -32.07 -15.80
CA ARG A 188 16.11 -31.40 -15.57
C ARG A 188 15.96 -30.08 -14.81
N CYS A 189 15.04 -29.21 -15.25
CA CYS A 189 14.76 -27.95 -14.55
C CYS A 189 14.32 -28.19 -13.10
N LEU A 190 13.56 -29.25 -12.82
CA LEU A 190 13.13 -29.60 -11.46
C LEU A 190 14.28 -30.15 -10.59
N GLU A 191 15.15 -30.98 -11.14
CA GLU A 191 16.34 -31.50 -10.45
C GLU A 191 17.32 -30.35 -10.14
N ASP A 192 17.60 -29.49 -11.13
CA ASP A 192 18.43 -28.29 -10.93
C ASP A 192 17.80 -27.33 -9.91
N ALA A 193 16.47 -27.17 -9.90
CA ALA A 193 15.77 -26.37 -8.90
C ALA A 193 15.95 -26.93 -7.48
N GLN A 194 15.88 -28.25 -7.29
CA GLN A 194 16.12 -28.91 -6.00
C GLN A 194 17.57 -28.74 -5.55
N ASN A 195 18.53 -28.97 -6.43
CA ASN A 195 19.97 -28.76 -6.14
C ASN A 195 20.27 -27.32 -5.72
N LEU A 196 19.67 -26.33 -6.39
CA LEU A 196 19.80 -24.91 -6.03
C LEU A 196 19.09 -24.56 -4.73
N PHE A 197 17.96 -25.20 -4.43
CA PHE A 197 17.23 -25.03 -3.18
C PHE A 197 18.03 -25.52 -1.98
N ASP A 198 18.59 -26.73 -2.07
CA ASP A 198 19.44 -27.33 -1.04
C ASP A 198 20.76 -26.53 -0.88
N GLY A 199 21.26 -25.93 -1.98
CA GLY A 199 22.35 -24.96 -1.97
C GLY A 199 22.01 -23.55 -1.47
N GLY A 200 20.78 -23.31 -0.98
CA GLY A 200 20.31 -22.02 -0.46
C GLY A 200 20.04 -20.94 -1.52
N GLN A 201 20.14 -21.26 -2.81
CA GLN A 201 19.95 -20.35 -3.93
C GLN A 201 18.47 -20.25 -4.35
N TYR A 202 17.59 -19.96 -3.37
CA TYR A 202 16.13 -20.05 -3.51
C TYR A 202 15.56 -19.31 -4.72
N ARG A 203 16.08 -18.13 -5.09
CA ARG A 203 15.64 -17.39 -6.30
C ARG A 203 15.89 -18.17 -7.60
N ALA A 204 17.06 -18.78 -7.73
CA ALA A 204 17.41 -19.54 -8.92
C ALA A 204 16.61 -20.85 -8.96
N ALA A 205 16.39 -21.47 -7.79
CA ALA A 205 15.47 -22.59 -7.63
C ALA A 205 14.02 -22.25 -8.07
N MET A 206 13.46 -21.12 -7.64
CA MET A 206 12.12 -20.67 -8.05
C MET A 206 11.99 -20.53 -9.58
N ASN A 207 12.99 -19.92 -10.22
CA ASN A 207 12.97 -19.73 -11.68
C ASN A 207 12.95 -21.07 -12.43
N LEU A 208 13.80 -22.02 -12.02
CA LEU A 208 13.84 -23.34 -12.66
C LEU A 208 12.64 -24.22 -12.30
N ALA A 209 12.08 -24.12 -11.09
CA ALA A 209 10.83 -24.79 -10.73
C ALA A 209 9.64 -24.26 -11.56
N PHE A 210 9.62 -22.95 -11.85
CA PHE A 210 8.63 -22.36 -12.74
C PHE A 210 8.82 -22.77 -14.21
N GLU A 211 10.06 -22.85 -14.70
CA GLU A 211 10.31 -23.43 -16.04
C GLU A 211 9.88 -24.90 -16.10
N ALA A 212 10.19 -25.70 -15.07
CA ALA A 212 9.76 -27.09 -14.98
C ALA A 212 8.23 -27.22 -15.09
N LEU A 213 7.46 -26.42 -14.34
CA LEU A 213 6.00 -26.33 -14.44
C LEU A 213 5.52 -26.04 -15.87
N GLN A 214 6.12 -25.08 -16.56
CA GLN A 214 5.77 -24.77 -17.96
C GLN A 214 6.05 -25.95 -18.90
N ARG A 215 7.21 -26.59 -18.74
CA ARG A 215 7.63 -27.75 -19.55
C ARG A 215 6.70 -28.96 -19.34
N PHE A 216 6.32 -29.25 -18.10
CA PHE A 216 5.35 -30.30 -17.79
C PHE A 216 3.95 -29.98 -18.32
N MET A 217 3.49 -28.73 -18.22
CA MET A 217 2.22 -28.31 -18.81
C MET A 217 2.21 -28.52 -20.34
N ILE A 218 3.30 -28.18 -21.03
CA ILE A 218 3.43 -28.44 -22.48
C ILE A 218 3.39 -29.94 -22.77
N ALA A 219 4.16 -30.75 -22.04
CA ALA A 219 4.14 -32.22 -22.20
C ALA A 219 2.75 -32.81 -21.99
N LEU A 220 2.02 -32.38 -20.96
CA LEU A 220 0.66 -32.82 -20.64
C LEU A 220 -0.33 -32.44 -21.75
N GLN A 221 -0.27 -31.20 -22.24
CA GLN A 221 -1.11 -30.74 -23.36
C GLN A 221 -0.85 -31.53 -24.65
N ARG A 222 0.40 -31.93 -24.91
CA ARG A 222 0.75 -32.73 -26.08
C ARG A 222 0.30 -34.18 -25.95
N ALA A 223 0.38 -34.77 -24.75
CA ALA A 223 -0.17 -36.08 -24.44
C ALA A 223 -1.70 -36.13 -24.67
N HIS A 224 -2.44 -35.16 -24.13
CA HIS A 224 -3.91 -35.12 -24.24
C HIS A 224 -4.40 -34.96 -25.69
N ARG A 225 -3.64 -34.31 -26.58
CA ARG A 225 -4.01 -34.15 -28.00
C ARG A 225 -4.05 -35.45 -28.80
N ILE A 226 -3.42 -36.51 -28.30
CA ILE A 226 -3.35 -37.81 -28.98
C ILE A 226 -4.02 -38.94 -28.20
N ALA A 227 -4.53 -38.65 -26.99
CA ALA A 227 -5.40 -39.57 -26.29
C ALA A 227 -6.64 -39.85 -27.17
N PRO A 228 -7.13 -41.11 -27.21
CA PRO A 228 -8.32 -41.43 -28.00
C PRO A 228 -9.50 -40.73 -27.33
N PRO A 229 -10.34 -39.97 -28.07
CA PRO A 229 -11.41 -39.19 -27.46
C PRO A 229 -12.36 -40.12 -26.69
N PRO A 230 -12.60 -39.88 -25.39
CA PRO A 230 -13.71 -40.46 -24.64
C PRO A 230 -15.07 -40.32 -25.37
N PRO A 231 -16.07 -41.15 -24.98
CA PRO A 231 -17.40 -41.09 -25.60
C PRO A 231 -18.00 -39.66 -25.54
N LEU A 232 -18.41 -39.18 -26.71
CA LEU A 232 -18.49 -37.77 -27.14
C LEU A 232 -19.53 -36.87 -26.43
N TYR A 233 -20.07 -37.24 -25.26
CA TYR A 233 -21.17 -36.52 -24.61
C TYR A 233 -20.93 -36.13 -23.14
N GLU A 234 -20.05 -36.81 -22.39
CA GLU A 234 -19.76 -36.46 -20.99
C GLU A 234 -18.58 -35.48 -20.86
N GLU A 235 -17.59 -35.60 -21.75
CA GLU A 235 -16.29 -34.90 -21.63
C GLU A 235 -16.35 -33.40 -21.94
N LEU A 236 -17.23 -32.98 -22.87
CA LEU A 236 -17.46 -31.55 -23.16
C LEU A 236 -18.02 -30.83 -21.93
N GLU A 237 -18.91 -31.48 -21.18
CA GLU A 237 -19.50 -30.92 -19.97
C GLU A 237 -18.47 -30.87 -18.83
N GLU A 238 -17.61 -31.89 -18.68
CA GLU A 238 -16.53 -31.88 -17.69
C GLU A 238 -15.45 -30.83 -18.00
N LEU A 239 -15.10 -30.62 -19.27
CA LEU A 239 -14.17 -29.56 -19.69
C LEU A 239 -14.74 -28.16 -19.42
N GLU A 240 -16.03 -27.93 -19.71
CA GLU A 240 -16.72 -26.68 -19.40
C GLU A 240 -16.83 -26.45 -17.88
N ARG A 241 -17.16 -27.49 -17.10
CA ARG A 241 -17.15 -27.44 -15.62
C ARG A 241 -15.75 -27.10 -15.10
N ALA A 242 -14.70 -27.74 -15.61
CA ALA A 242 -13.31 -27.47 -15.21
C ALA A 242 -12.87 -26.03 -15.53
N GLN A 243 -13.21 -25.51 -16.71
CA GLN A 243 -12.93 -24.12 -17.07
C GLN A 243 -13.72 -23.13 -16.20
N GLY A 244 -15.01 -23.40 -15.96
CA GLY A 244 -15.85 -22.62 -15.06
C GLY A 244 -15.30 -22.60 -13.62
N LEU A 245 -14.78 -23.74 -13.16
CA LEU A 245 -14.17 -23.88 -11.85
C LEU A 245 -12.85 -23.11 -11.73
N ARG A 246 -12.00 -23.12 -12.77
CA ARG A 246 -10.77 -22.31 -12.78
C ARG A 246 -11.06 -20.82 -12.58
N VAL A 247 -12.00 -20.29 -13.38
CA VAL A 247 -12.46 -18.89 -13.26
C VAL A 247 -13.10 -18.62 -11.89
N ALA A 248 -13.75 -19.63 -11.30
CA ALA A 248 -14.35 -19.54 -9.98
C ALA A 248 -13.33 -19.48 -8.83
N ILE A 249 -12.20 -20.19 -8.96
CA ILE A 249 -11.02 -20.15 -8.06
C ILE A 249 -10.29 -18.80 -8.22
N GLU A 250 -10.00 -18.37 -9.46
CA GLU A 250 -9.38 -17.07 -9.76
C GLU A 250 -10.14 -15.90 -9.10
N ARG A 251 -11.48 -15.91 -9.18
CA ARG A 251 -12.36 -14.91 -8.53
C ARG A 251 -12.33 -14.98 -7.00
N ALA A 252 -12.20 -16.18 -6.43
CA ALA A 252 -12.11 -16.36 -4.98
C ALA A 252 -10.78 -15.78 -4.45
N ASN A 253 -9.65 -16.12 -5.09
CA ASN A 253 -8.33 -15.52 -4.80
C ASN A 253 -8.36 -13.99 -4.89
N ALA A 254 -8.93 -13.44 -5.97
CA ALA A 254 -9.06 -11.98 -6.12
C ALA A 254 -9.93 -11.32 -5.02
N THR A 255 -10.89 -12.06 -4.46
CA THR A 255 -11.73 -11.57 -3.34
C THR A 255 -10.96 -11.63 -2.03
N LEU A 256 -10.24 -12.72 -1.77
CA LEU A 256 -9.44 -12.91 -0.56
C LEU A 256 -8.30 -11.87 -0.46
N ASN A 257 -7.63 -11.58 -1.58
CA ASN A 257 -6.64 -10.50 -1.67
C ASN A 257 -7.21 -9.11 -1.32
N ARG A 258 -8.46 -8.82 -1.72
CA ARG A 258 -9.14 -7.56 -1.35
C ARG A 258 -9.45 -7.51 0.14
N ILE A 259 -9.96 -8.61 0.71
CA ILE A 259 -10.21 -8.75 2.16
C ILE A 259 -8.92 -8.50 2.93
N ASN A 260 -7.82 -9.17 2.56
CA ASN A 260 -6.52 -9.01 3.20
C ASN A 260 -6.05 -7.54 3.14
N SER A 261 -6.05 -6.91 1.95
CA SER A 261 -5.66 -5.50 1.82
C SER A 261 -6.52 -4.52 2.64
N THR A 262 -7.81 -4.84 2.84
CA THR A 262 -8.73 -4.06 3.67
C THR A 262 -8.41 -4.27 5.16
N LEU A 263 -8.14 -5.50 5.57
CA LEU A 263 -7.70 -5.84 6.92
C LEU A 263 -6.37 -5.15 7.27
N THR A 264 -5.39 -5.13 6.38
CA THR A 264 -4.13 -4.40 6.59
C THR A 264 -4.39 -2.92 6.89
N SER A 265 -5.32 -2.29 6.16
CA SER A 265 -5.68 -0.87 6.37
C SER A 265 -6.46 -0.58 7.66
N LEU A 266 -7.02 -1.61 8.30
CA LEU A 266 -7.82 -1.52 9.52
C LEU A 266 -7.17 -2.19 10.74
N SER A 267 -6.00 -2.81 10.58
CA SER A 267 -5.30 -3.63 11.59
C SER A 267 -5.03 -2.88 12.89
N THR A 268 -4.63 -1.61 12.79
CA THR A 268 -4.37 -0.68 13.91
C THR A 268 -5.62 -0.32 14.72
N VAL A 269 -6.82 -0.67 14.21
CA VAL A 269 -8.12 -0.34 14.81
C VAL A 269 -8.93 -1.58 15.17
N LEU A 270 -8.59 -2.74 14.58
CA LEU A 270 -9.28 -4.03 14.76
C LEU A 270 -8.42 -5.08 15.50
N THR A 271 -7.49 -4.62 16.32
CA THR A 271 -6.47 -5.40 17.05
C THR A 271 -6.99 -6.71 17.66
N ASP A 272 -8.19 -6.66 18.25
CA ASP A 272 -8.86 -7.72 18.99
C ASP A 272 -9.47 -8.84 18.11
N ILE A 273 -9.50 -8.67 16.78
CA ILE A 273 -9.96 -9.70 15.83
C ILE A 273 -8.97 -9.98 14.68
N THR A 274 -7.92 -9.17 14.52
CA THR A 274 -6.94 -9.30 13.42
C THR A 274 -6.30 -10.69 13.35
N SER A 275 -5.94 -11.29 14.50
CA SER A 275 -5.36 -12.64 14.55
C SER A 275 -6.32 -13.72 14.04
N THR A 276 -7.60 -13.67 14.44
CA THR A 276 -8.64 -14.59 13.96
C THR A 276 -8.88 -14.45 12.46
N LEU A 277 -8.93 -13.20 11.95
CA LEU A 277 -9.10 -12.96 10.53
C LEU A 277 -7.89 -13.43 9.71
N ASN A 278 -6.66 -13.25 10.21
CA ASN A 278 -5.46 -13.76 9.55
C ASN A 278 -5.45 -15.30 9.46
N SER A 279 -5.78 -16.01 10.55
CA SER A 279 -5.92 -17.49 10.54
C SER A 279 -6.90 -17.94 9.45
N MET A 280 -8.09 -17.34 9.44
CA MET A 280 -9.14 -17.65 8.46
C MET A 280 -8.76 -17.27 7.02
N ILE A 281 -7.86 -16.30 6.80
CA ILE A 281 -7.30 -16.01 5.48
C ILE A 281 -6.37 -17.13 5.05
N SER A 282 -5.41 -17.54 5.90
CA SER A 282 -4.47 -18.63 5.59
C SER A 282 -5.17 -19.97 5.34
N GLU A 283 -6.18 -20.32 6.16
CA GLU A 283 -7.03 -21.50 5.93
C GLU A 283 -7.76 -21.42 4.56
N ALA A 284 -8.25 -20.25 4.17
CA ALA A 284 -8.91 -20.06 2.88
C ALA A 284 -7.93 -20.11 1.70
N GLU A 285 -6.68 -19.64 1.87
CA GLU A 285 -5.60 -19.77 0.89
C GLU A 285 -5.24 -21.24 0.66
N GLU A 286 -5.09 -22.03 1.74
CA GLU A 286 -4.81 -23.48 1.66
C GLU A 286 -5.87 -24.22 0.84
N HIS A 287 -7.15 -24.01 1.14
CA HIS A 287 -8.25 -24.62 0.37
C HIS A 287 -8.30 -24.15 -1.10
N LEU A 288 -7.89 -22.92 -1.43
CA LEU A 288 -7.80 -22.46 -2.82
C LEU A 288 -6.61 -23.07 -3.57
N ILE A 289 -5.50 -23.34 -2.88
CA ILE A 289 -4.36 -24.10 -3.40
C ILE A 289 -4.80 -25.55 -3.66
N ASN A 290 -5.45 -26.20 -2.71
CA ASN A 290 -5.96 -27.57 -2.86
C ASN A 290 -6.97 -27.69 -4.01
N ALA A 291 -7.92 -26.75 -4.12
CA ALA A 291 -8.85 -26.68 -5.24
C ALA A 291 -8.13 -26.57 -6.60
N THR A 292 -7.05 -25.79 -6.64
CA THR A 292 -6.22 -25.62 -7.85
C THR A 292 -5.49 -26.92 -8.20
N VAL A 293 -4.89 -27.59 -7.22
CA VAL A 293 -4.18 -28.87 -7.39
C VAL A 293 -5.13 -29.95 -7.91
N GLN A 294 -6.29 -30.12 -7.28
CA GLN A 294 -7.30 -31.11 -7.69
C GLN A 294 -7.83 -30.84 -9.10
N LEU A 295 -8.03 -29.57 -9.47
CA LEU A 295 -8.46 -29.20 -10.82
C LEU A 295 -7.42 -29.55 -11.88
N TYR A 296 -6.12 -29.36 -11.59
CA TYR A 296 -5.03 -29.80 -12.47
C TYR A 296 -4.79 -31.32 -12.46
N ALA A 297 -5.34 -32.05 -11.50
CA ALA A 297 -5.37 -33.52 -11.49
C ALA A 297 -6.56 -34.12 -12.27
N GLY A 298 -7.48 -33.28 -12.77
CA GLY A 298 -8.73 -33.73 -13.41
C GLY A 298 -9.85 -34.05 -12.41
N ASN A 299 -9.60 -33.94 -11.10
CA ASN A 299 -10.57 -34.23 -10.04
C ASN A 299 -11.54 -33.06 -9.84
N VAL A 300 -12.40 -32.80 -10.83
CA VAL A 300 -13.32 -31.65 -10.86
C VAL A 300 -14.23 -31.59 -9.64
N THR A 301 -14.68 -32.75 -9.13
CA THR A 301 -15.52 -32.86 -7.93
C THR A 301 -14.79 -32.41 -6.67
N ASP A 302 -13.58 -32.92 -6.43
CA ASP A 302 -12.78 -32.58 -5.24
C ASP A 302 -12.35 -31.11 -5.29
N ALA A 303 -11.96 -30.63 -6.46
CA ALA A 303 -11.69 -29.22 -6.70
C ALA A 303 -12.89 -28.32 -6.37
N ALA A 304 -14.10 -28.76 -6.70
CA ALA A 304 -15.33 -28.03 -6.39
C ALA A 304 -15.67 -28.04 -4.90
N GLN A 305 -15.37 -29.14 -4.20
CA GLN A 305 -15.50 -29.26 -2.76
C GLN A 305 -14.53 -28.31 -2.02
N GLU A 306 -13.25 -28.33 -2.36
CA GLU A 306 -12.23 -27.43 -1.79
C GLU A 306 -12.59 -25.95 -2.03
N LEU A 307 -13.00 -25.60 -3.26
CA LEU A 307 -13.48 -24.25 -3.57
C LEU A 307 -14.73 -23.86 -2.75
N ALA A 308 -15.64 -24.79 -2.49
CA ALA A 308 -16.83 -24.53 -1.67
C ALA A 308 -16.46 -24.22 -0.21
N ILE A 309 -15.48 -24.93 0.36
CA ILE A 309 -14.97 -24.68 1.71
C ILE A 309 -14.32 -23.29 1.79
N ALA A 310 -13.40 -22.98 0.85
CA ALA A 310 -12.77 -21.66 0.76
C ALA A 310 -13.79 -20.52 0.62
N ARG A 311 -14.82 -20.68 -0.21
CA ARG A 311 -15.92 -19.71 -0.33
C ARG A 311 -16.71 -19.52 0.95
N GLY A 312 -16.94 -20.60 1.71
CA GLY A 312 -17.53 -20.55 3.03
C GLY A 312 -16.69 -19.71 4.01
N MET A 313 -15.37 -19.86 3.98
CA MET A 313 -14.44 -19.05 4.78
C MET A 313 -14.45 -17.57 4.35
N ILE A 314 -14.34 -17.29 3.04
CA ILE A 314 -14.43 -15.93 2.47
C ILE A 314 -15.74 -15.23 2.87
N GLY A 315 -16.87 -15.95 2.86
CA GLY A 315 -18.15 -15.44 3.33
C GLY A 315 -18.13 -15.04 4.81
N ARG A 316 -17.58 -15.90 5.68
CA ARG A 316 -17.44 -15.60 7.12
C ARG A 316 -16.47 -14.43 7.37
N LEU A 317 -15.32 -14.41 6.69
CA LEU A 317 -14.35 -13.30 6.72
C LEU A 317 -15.01 -11.96 6.37
N THR A 318 -15.78 -11.92 5.27
CA THR A 318 -16.50 -10.73 4.83
C THR A 318 -17.53 -10.26 5.87
N GLY A 319 -18.29 -11.20 6.45
CA GLY A 319 -19.27 -10.90 7.51
C GLY A 319 -18.65 -10.33 8.78
N LEU A 320 -17.54 -10.92 9.25
CA LEU A 320 -16.77 -10.43 10.40
C LEU A 320 -16.16 -9.05 10.14
N LEU A 321 -15.55 -8.85 8.97
CA LEU A 321 -14.94 -7.56 8.58
C LEU A 321 -15.99 -6.45 8.48
N ASN A 322 -17.16 -6.72 7.88
CA ASN A 322 -18.27 -5.77 7.83
C ASN A 322 -18.82 -5.45 9.22
N SER A 323 -18.97 -6.45 10.10
CA SER A 323 -19.40 -6.24 11.49
C SER A 323 -18.40 -5.37 12.26
N ALA A 324 -17.11 -5.60 12.04
CA ALA A 324 -16.03 -4.82 12.64
C ALA A 324 -16.00 -3.36 12.14
N ALA A 325 -16.15 -3.16 10.83
CA ALA A 325 -16.28 -1.84 10.21
C ALA A 325 -17.52 -1.09 10.73
N GLY A 326 -18.65 -1.79 10.93
CA GLY A 326 -19.85 -1.25 11.55
C GLY A 326 -19.62 -0.75 12.98
N ARG A 327 -18.97 -1.56 13.84
CA ARG A 327 -18.57 -1.14 15.20
C ARG A 327 -17.64 0.07 15.18
N LEU A 328 -16.71 0.15 14.23
CA LEU A 328 -15.83 1.30 14.07
C LEU A 328 -16.59 2.56 13.63
N LYS A 329 -17.51 2.46 12.66
CA LYS A 329 -18.38 3.57 12.26
C LYS A 329 -19.19 4.08 13.47
N ALA A 330 -19.79 3.18 14.25
CA ALA A 330 -20.54 3.55 15.46
C ALA A 330 -19.67 4.28 16.50
N MET A 331 -18.45 3.79 16.76
CA MET A 331 -17.49 4.41 17.69
C MET A 331 -16.99 5.78 17.19
N LYS A 332 -16.93 6.00 15.87
CA LYS A 332 -16.63 7.32 15.29
C LYS A 332 -17.82 8.27 15.41
N ALA A 333 -19.04 7.78 15.16
CA ALA A 333 -20.27 8.55 15.33
C ALA A 333 -20.49 8.99 16.78
N LEU A 334 -20.27 8.12 17.78
CA LEU A 334 -20.32 8.47 19.20
C LEU A 334 -19.32 9.58 19.56
N ARG A 335 -18.05 9.45 19.17
CA ARG A 335 -17.03 10.50 19.41
C ARG A 335 -17.32 11.81 18.70
N PHE A 336 -18.00 11.77 17.55
CA PHE A 336 -18.45 12.96 16.85
C PHE A 336 -19.65 13.61 17.57
N MET A 337 -20.61 12.82 18.05
CA MET A 337 -21.72 13.30 18.88
C MET A 337 -21.24 13.98 20.15
N GLU A 338 -20.29 13.39 20.88
CA GLU A 338 -19.73 13.96 22.12
C GLU A 338 -19.19 15.38 21.86
N ARG A 339 -18.46 15.56 20.75
CA ARG A 339 -17.97 16.89 20.31
C ARG A 339 -19.10 17.83 19.89
N MET A 340 -20.16 17.33 19.26
CA MET A 340 -21.34 18.13 18.90
C MET A 340 -22.10 18.60 20.15
N GLU A 341 -22.20 17.78 21.20
CA GLU A 341 -22.83 18.18 22.47
C GLU A 341 -22.02 19.26 23.20
N GLU A 342 -20.68 19.16 23.19
CA GLU A 342 -19.80 20.23 23.67
C GLU A 342 -19.98 21.52 22.86
N GLN A 343 -20.11 21.42 21.53
CA GLN A 343 -20.38 22.57 20.67
C GLN A 343 -21.73 23.22 20.96
N VAL A 344 -22.80 22.44 21.09
CA VAL A 344 -24.14 22.94 21.43
C VAL A 344 -24.10 23.67 22.77
N ARG A 345 -23.50 23.09 23.82
CA ARG A 345 -23.37 23.74 25.13
C ARG A 345 -22.57 25.06 25.07
N SER A 346 -21.46 25.07 24.34
CA SER A 346 -20.66 26.28 24.11
C SER A 346 -21.47 27.37 23.39
N LEU A 347 -22.29 26.99 22.41
CA LEU A 347 -23.17 27.91 21.69
C LEU A 347 -24.31 28.44 22.59
N GLU A 348 -24.91 27.62 23.44
CA GLU A 348 -25.89 28.08 24.43
C GLU A 348 -25.29 29.12 25.39
N GLU A 349 -24.09 28.86 25.93
CA GLU A 349 -23.37 29.80 26.79
C GLU A 349 -23.05 31.11 26.07
N LYS A 350 -22.68 31.07 24.78
CA LYS A 350 -22.45 32.26 23.95
C LYS A 350 -23.74 33.02 23.68
N VAL A 351 -24.82 32.36 23.28
CA VAL A 351 -26.14 32.97 23.06
C VAL A 351 -26.61 33.65 24.35
N PHE A 352 -26.41 33.01 25.51
CA PHE A 352 -26.71 33.59 26.81
C PHE A 352 -25.84 34.82 27.14
N ARG A 353 -24.51 34.76 26.89
CA ARG A 353 -23.60 35.91 27.02
C ARG A 353 -24.03 37.08 26.11
N PHE A 354 -24.46 36.79 24.88
CA PHE A 354 -24.90 37.80 23.92
C PHE A 354 -26.38 38.21 24.03
N ARG A 355 -27.13 37.77 25.05
CA ARG A 355 -28.57 38.07 25.19
C ARG A 355 -28.93 39.57 25.14
N LEU A 356 -28.00 40.45 25.50
CA LEU A 356 -28.18 41.91 25.48
C LEU A 356 -27.94 42.55 24.09
N ARG A 357 -27.37 41.79 23.14
CA ARG A 357 -27.10 42.23 21.76
C ARG A 357 -28.02 41.59 20.72
N LEU A 358 -28.54 40.40 21.03
CA LEU A 358 -29.54 39.69 20.23
C LEU A 358 -30.93 40.26 20.48
N THR A 359 -31.76 40.35 19.45
CA THR A 359 -33.21 40.55 19.59
C THR A 359 -33.87 39.31 20.19
N GLU A 360 -35.06 39.43 20.80
CA GLU A 360 -35.83 38.25 21.25
C GLU A 360 -36.07 37.24 20.12
N ARG A 361 -36.24 37.73 18.88
CA ARG A 361 -36.44 36.89 17.69
C ARG A 361 -35.19 36.08 17.33
N GLU A 362 -34.03 36.73 17.29
CA GLU A 362 -32.74 36.07 17.04
C GLU A 362 -32.40 35.06 18.15
N MET A 363 -32.59 35.47 19.41
CA MET A 363 -32.35 34.63 20.59
C MET A 363 -33.27 33.40 20.60
N GLY A 364 -34.57 33.59 20.29
CA GLY A 364 -35.53 32.50 20.16
C GLY A 364 -35.14 31.52 19.05
N ALA A 365 -34.77 32.02 17.87
CA ALA A 365 -34.34 31.20 16.74
C ALA A 365 -33.08 30.35 17.05
N CYS A 366 -32.08 30.92 17.72
CA CYS A 366 -30.90 30.16 18.13
C CYS A 366 -31.22 29.10 19.18
N ILE A 367 -32.01 29.43 20.21
CA ILE A 367 -32.41 28.46 21.25
C ILE A 367 -33.26 27.33 20.67
N GLU A 368 -34.15 27.63 19.71
CA GLU A 368 -34.93 26.61 19.00
C GLU A 368 -34.03 25.72 18.13
N ALA A 369 -33.07 26.29 17.40
CA ALA A 369 -32.12 25.52 16.60
C ALA A 369 -31.26 24.59 17.48
N LEU A 370 -30.73 25.08 18.60
CA LEU A 370 -29.91 24.29 19.53
C LEU A 370 -30.71 23.13 20.15
N ARG A 371 -31.94 23.37 20.61
CA ARG A 371 -32.85 22.31 21.10
C ARG A 371 -33.19 21.27 20.03
N ASN A 372 -33.35 21.68 18.78
CA ASN A 372 -33.58 20.76 17.67
C ASN A 372 -32.36 19.87 17.40
N VAL A 373 -31.14 20.40 17.60
CA VAL A 373 -29.88 19.64 17.53
C VAL A 373 -29.76 18.68 18.71
N GLU A 374 -30.04 19.10 19.95
CA GLU A 374 -30.09 18.20 21.12
C GLU A 374 -31.07 17.03 20.90
N ALA A 375 -32.27 17.32 20.40
CA ALA A 375 -33.27 16.30 20.09
C ALA A 375 -32.84 15.32 18.98
N LYS A 376 -32.03 15.78 18.00
CA LYS A 376 -31.37 14.89 17.05
C LYS A 376 -30.28 14.05 17.71
N LEU A 377 -29.40 14.64 18.50
CA LEU A 377 -28.34 13.91 19.20
C LEU A 377 -28.92 12.82 20.10
N ALA A 378 -30.02 13.07 20.81
CA ALA A 378 -30.76 12.04 21.54
C ALA A 378 -31.23 10.86 20.65
N ARG A 379 -31.79 11.14 19.46
CA ARG A 379 -32.22 10.09 18.50
C ARG A 379 -31.04 9.31 17.90
N ILE A 380 -29.95 10.00 17.55
CA ILE A 380 -28.72 9.36 17.04
C ILE A 380 -28.17 8.38 18.08
N ARG A 381 -28.14 8.76 19.36
CA ARG A 381 -27.80 7.86 20.49
C ARG A 381 -28.67 6.60 20.51
N GLU A 382 -29.99 6.76 20.37
CA GLU A 382 -30.94 5.64 20.36
C GLU A 382 -30.77 4.74 19.12
N ARG A 383 -30.43 5.30 17.95
CA ARG A 383 -30.12 4.53 16.73
C ARG A 383 -28.82 3.74 16.88
N LEU A 384 -27.76 4.38 17.37
CA LEU A 384 -26.47 3.73 17.63
C LEU A 384 -26.61 2.60 18.67
N ALA A 385 -27.40 2.79 19.72
CA ALA A 385 -27.71 1.75 20.71
C ALA A 385 -28.47 0.54 20.10
N ARG A 386 -29.21 0.76 19.01
CA ARG A 386 -29.91 -0.30 18.24
C ARG A 386 -29.06 -0.87 17.09
N GLY A 387 -27.84 -0.36 16.88
CA GLY A 387 -26.97 -0.77 15.77
C GLY A 387 -27.29 -0.14 14.42
N ASP A 388 -28.22 0.82 14.35
CA ASP A 388 -28.53 1.60 13.14
C ASP A 388 -27.48 2.70 12.94
N VAL A 389 -26.34 2.33 12.37
CA VAL A 389 -25.20 3.23 12.17
C VAL A 389 -25.37 4.13 10.94
N GLU A 390 -26.12 3.68 9.93
CA GLU A 390 -26.36 4.47 8.72
C GLU A 390 -27.38 5.59 9.01
N GLY A 391 -28.55 5.27 9.58
CA GLY A 391 -29.50 6.30 9.98
C GLY A 391 -28.99 7.25 11.08
N ALA A 392 -28.03 6.79 11.90
CA ALA A 392 -27.30 7.65 12.83
C ALA A 392 -26.31 8.61 12.14
N SER A 393 -25.74 8.21 11.00
CA SER A 393 -24.83 9.06 10.21
C SER A 393 -25.61 10.13 9.44
N ASP A 394 -26.73 9.75 8.85
CA ASP A 394 -27.62 10.68 8.12
C ASP A 394 -28.20 11.75 9.08
N GLU A 395 -28.69 11.35 10.26
CA GLU A 395 -29.18 12.32 11.25
C GLU A 395 -28.07 13.22 11.83
N LEU A 396 -26.81 12.79 11.80
CA LEU A 396 -25.66 13.61 12.19
C LEU A 396 -25.35 14.70 11.15
N GLU A 397 -25.45 14.39 9.86
CA GLU A 397 -25.29 15.38 8.78
C GLU A 397 -26.38 16.46 8.89
N GLU A 398 -27.65 16.06 9.07
CA GLU A 398 -28.76 16.99 9.32
C GLU A 398 -28.59 17.81 10.62
N ALA A 399 -27.90 17.27 11.63
CA ALA A 399 -27.63 17.99 12.88
C ALA A 399 -26.57 19.09 12.68
N VAL A 400 -25.53 18.84 11.88
CA VAL A 400 -24.51 19.83 11.52
C VAL A 400 -25.16 20.99 10.74
N GLU A 401 -25.97 20.70 9.73
CA GLU A 401 -26.67 21.74 8.96
C GLU A 401 -27.58 22.65 9.81
N LEU A 402 -28.17 22.11 10.90
CA LEU A 402 -29.02 22.88 11.80
C LEU A 402 -28.22 23.81 12.71
N VAL A 403 -27.03 23.40 13.16
CA VAL A 403 -26.10 24.30 13.87
C VAL A 403 -25.68 25.45 12.96
N GLU A 404 -25.27 25.14 11.72
CA GLU A 404 -24.84 26.15 10.75
C GLU A 404 -25.96 27.13 10.38
N ARG A 405 -27.19 26.64 10.13
CA ARG A 405 -28.37 27.50 9.88
C ARG A 405 -28.76 28.31 11.12
N GLY A 406 -28.68 27.72 12.31
CA GLY A 406 -29.00 28.40 13.58
C GLY A 406 -28.09 29.60 13.85
N ILE A 407 -26.81 29.50 13.48
CA ILE A 407 -25.84 30.60 13.56
C ILE A 407 -26.00 31.57 12.37
N GLY A 408 -26.17 31.06 11.14
CA GLY A 408 -26.24 31.88 9.93
C GLY A 408 -27.47 32.80 9.84
N ASN A 409 -28.51 32.55 10.64
CA ASN A 409 -29.78 33.26 10.59
C ASN A 409 -29.87 34.55 11.45
N LEU A 410 -28.82 35.00 12.17
CA LEU A 410 -28.91 36.31 12.84
C LEU A 410 -28.99 37.43 11.79
N GLU A 411 -29.81 38.45 12.05
CA GLU A 411 -30.02 39.54 11.09
C GLU A 411 -28.78 40.45 11.00
N ARG A 412 -27.97 40.47 12.08
CA ARG A 412 -26.71 41.21 12.15
C ARG A 412 -25.55 40.43 11.53
N ARG A 413 -25.30 40.68 10.24
CA ARG A 413 -24.18 40.11 9.47
C ARG A 413 -22.81 40.20 10.15
N GLU A 414 -22.51 41.29 10.87
CA GLU A 414 -21.24 41.42 11.61
C GLU A 414 -21.14 40.47 12.81
N LEU A 415 -22.28 40.20 13.47
CA LEU A 415 -22.34 39.32 14.63
C LEU A 415 -22.28 37.84 14.20
N ASN A 416 -22.86 37.49 13.04
CA ASN A 416 -22.66 36.19 12.39
C ASN A 416 -21.20 35.91 12.05
N LEU A 417 -20.52 36.87 11.41
CA LEU A 417 -19.11 36.72 11.03
C LEU A 417 -18.24 36.55 12.28
N PHE A 418 -18.45 37.39 13.29
CA PHE A 418 -17.72 37.34 14.56
C PHE A 418 -17.91 36.02 15.32
N LEU A 419 -19.15 35.53 15.45
CA LEU A 419 -19.42 34.21 16.05
C LEU A 419 -18.86 33.06 15.23
N GLY A 420 -18.93 33.15 13.89
CA GLY A 420 -18.34 32.17 12.98
C GLY A 420 -16.82 32.08 13.11
N GLU A 421 -16.13 33.22 13.23
CA GLU A 421 -14.68 33.28 13.46
C GLU A 421 -14.28 32.68 14.81
N ILE A 422 -14.97 33.03 15.92
CA ILE A 422 -14.73 32.42 17.24
C ILE A 422 -14.89 30.89 17.16
N ASN A 423 -16.01 30.40 16.62
CA ASN A 423 -16.28 28.96 16.54
C ASN A 423 -15.27 28.22 15.65
N ARG A 424 -14.81 28.84 14.56
CA ARG A 424 -13.76 28.30 13.68
C ARG A 424 -12.41 28.19 14.41
N LEU A 425 -12.02 29.20 15.17
CA LEU A 425 -10.74 29.19 15.90
C LEU A 425 -10.77 28.20 17.06
N GLU A 426 -11.86 28.11 17.83
CA GLU A 426 -12.06 27.06 18.84
C GLU A 426 -12.05 25.64 18.26
N ALA A 427 -12.56 25.45 17.04
CA ALA A 427 -12.47 24.16 16.35
C ALA A 427 -11.02 23.80 15.99
N ARG A 428 -10.20 24.78 15.58
CA ARG A 428 -8.75 24.59 15.38
C ARG A 428 -8.04 24.27 16.69
N ILE A 429 -8.27 25.04 17.76
CA ILE A 429 -7.68 24.77 19.10
C ILE A 429 -7.98 23.33 19.53
N ARG A 430 -9.25 22.90 19.46
CA ARG A 430 -9.63 21.52 19.80
C ARG A 430 -8.94 20.47 18.92
N SER A 431 -8.81 20.68 17.61
CA SER A 431 -8.08 19.77 16.72
C SER A 431 -6.59 19.67 17.08
N LEU A 432 -5.96 20.79 17.45
CA LEU A 432 -4.56 20.84 17.83
C LEU A 432 -4.33 20.21 19.22
N ARG A 433 -5.21 20.45 20.21
CA ARG A 433 -5.18 19.74 21.51
C ARG A 433 -5.31 18.21 21.35
N ASN A 434 -6.22 17.72 20.49
CA ASN A 434 -6.31 16.28 20.15
C ASN A 434 -5.00 15.73 19.54
N SER A 435 -4.27 16.56 18.77
CA SER A 435 -3.00 16.19 18.16
C SER A 435 -1.86 16.17 19.20
N ILE A 436 -1.84 17.14 20.11
CA ILE A 436 -0.97 17.23 21.28
C ILE A 436 -1.10 15.97 22.14
N ASP A 437 -2.32 15.53 22.48
CA ASP A 437 -2.55 14.29 23.23
C ASP A 437 -1.98 13.04 22.53
N ALA A 438 -2.11 12.97 21.20
CA ALA A 438 -1.57 11.88 20.40
C ALA A 438 -0.03 11.89 20.36
N LEU A 439 0.60 13.06 20.41
CA LEU A 439 2.06 13.22 20.46
C LEU A 439 2.62 12.99 21.88
N LYS A 440 1.90 13.41 22.93
CA LYS A 440 2.21 13.07 24.33
C LYS A 440 2.23 11.56 24.55
N LYS A 441 1.26 10.83 24.01
CA LYS A 441 1.23 9.35 24.03
C LYS A 441 2.40 8.70 23.30
N LYS A 442 3.10 9.43 22.41
CA LYS A 442 4.34 9.02 21.74
C LYS A 442 5.60 9.54 22.44
N GLY A 443 5.49 10.16 23.62
CA GLY A 443 6.61 10.69 24.39
C GLY A 443 7.26 11.96 23.81
N LEU A 444 6.58 12.65 22.89
CA LEU A 444 7.11 13.86 22.26
C LEU A 444 6.81 15.10 23.10
N ASN A 445 7.78 16.01 23.19
CA ASN A 445 7.58 17.31 23.86
C ASN A 445 6.70 18.22 23.00
N VAL A 446 5.62 18.72 23.60
CA VAL A 446 4.63 19.61 22.97
C VAL A 446 4.22 20.78 23.88
N THR A 447 4.94 21.02 24.98
CA THR A 447 4.59 22.05 25.98
C THR A 447 4.47 23.45 25.39
N GLU A 448 5.38 23.84 24.49
CA GLU A 448 5.33 25.15 23.81
C GLU A 448 4.06 25.30 22.94
N ALA A 449 3.58 24.21 22.32
CA ALA A 449 2.32 24.24 21.57
C ALA A 449 1.09 24.25 22.49
N GLU A 450 1.19 23.76 23.73
CA GLU A 450 0.10 23.85 24.71
C GLU A 450 -0.06 25.27 25.25
N GLU A 451 1.05 25.89 25.69
CA GLU A 451 1.05 27.27 26.20
C GLU A 451 0.43 28.23 25.17
N LYS A 452 0.78 28.08 23.89
CA LYS A 452 0.20 28.85 22.77
C LYS A 452 -1.30 28.66 22.57
N LEU A 453 -1.83 27.46 22.82
CA LEU A 453 -3.27 27.19 22.72
C LEU A 453 -4.03 27.67 23.95
N ASP A 454 -3.42 27.62 25.14
CA ASP A 454 -3.98 28.19 26.37
C ASP A 454 -4.10 29.73 26.23
N GLU A 455 -3.04 30.41 25.80
CA GLU A 455 -3.05 31.87 25.50
C GLU A 455 -4.13 32.24 24.45
N ALA A 456 -4.24 31.45 23.37
CA ALA A 456 -5.26 31.67 22.35
C ALA A 456 -6.69 31.51 22.89
N GLU A 457 -6.92 30.57 23.81
CA GLU A 457 -8.23 30.31 24.41
C GLU A 457 -8.64 31.40 25.41
N GLU A 458 -7.68 32.00 26.13
CA GLU A 458 -7.93 33.20 26.94
C GLU A 458 -8.35 34.41 26.08
N LEU A 459 -7.64 34.64 24.96
CA LEU A 459 -7.98 35.71 24.01
C LEU A 459 -9.36 35.53 23.37
N LEU A 460 -9.73 34.31 22.97
CA LEU A 460 -11.08 34.01 22.45
C LEU A 460 -12.16 34.24 23.52
N ASN A 461 -11.92 33.89 24.78
CA ASN A 461 -12.85 34.15 25.88
C ASN A 461 -12.99 35.65 26.19
N SER A 462 -11.89 36.41 26.08
CA SER A 462 -11.90 37.88 26.18
C SER A 462 -12.70 38.50 25.02
N ALA A 463 -12.43 38.10 23.77
CA ALA A 463 -13.17 38.54 22.59
C ALA A 463 -14.67 38.25 22.70
N ALA A 464 -15.05 37.05 23.14
CA ALA A 464 -16.44 36.65 23.37
C ALA A 464 -17.15 37.46 24.47
N SER A 465 -16.39 38.12 25.36
CA SER A 465 -16.92 38.91 26.48
C SER A 465 -16.96 40.41 26.19
N SER A 466 -16.17 40.90 25.23
CA SER A 466 -15.96 42.34 24.99
C SER A 466 -17.15 43.07 24.35
N MET A 467 -17.36 44.32 24.80
CA MET A 467 -18.22 45.41 24.26
C MET A 467 -18.32 45.44 22.72
N GLU A 468 -17.18 45.49 22.04
CA GLU A 468 -17.07 46.09 20.71
C GLU A 468 -16.43 45.14 19.69
N ILE A 469 -17.24 44.66 18.74
CA ILE A 469 -16.81 43.73 17.66
C ILE A 469 -15.67 44.32 16.80
N ARG A 470 -15.61 45.64 16.66
CA ARG A 470 -14.59 46.35 15.84
C ARG A 470 -13.41 46.93 16.65
N GLY A 471 -13.36 46.69 17.96
CA GLY A 471 -12.29 47.14 18.85
C GLY A 471 -11.41 45.98 19.32
N GLU A 472 -11.11 45.99 20.62
CA GLU A 472 -10.36 44.95 21.36
C GLU A 472 -10.75 43.50 20.97
N ALA A 473 -12.05 43.24 20.77
CA ALA A 473 -12.54 41.92 20.39
C ALA A 473 -11.99 41.42 19.04
N GLY A 474 -11.82 42.32 18.07
CA GLY A 474 -11.28 42.01 16.74
C GLY A 474 -9.75 41.94 16.70
N GLU A 475 -9.05 42.55 17.66
CA GLU A 475 -7.60 42.37 17.83
C GLU A 475 -7.31 41.03 18.51
N ASN A 476 -8.03 40.71 19.59
CA ASN A 476 -7.95 39.42 20.29
C ASN A 476 -8.20 38.22 19.36
N LEU A 477 -9.14 38.32 18.41
CA LEU A 477 -9.37 37.27 17.40
C LEU A 477 -8.15 37.04 16.48
N LYS A 478 -7.50 38.12 16.02
CA LYS A 478 -6.32 38.02 15.15
C LYS A 478 -5.11 37.48 15.89
N GLU A 479 -4.94 37.87 17.14
CA GLU A 479 -3.83 37.40 17.97
C GLU A 479 -4.03 35.93 18.38
N ALA A 480 -5.26 35.52 18.70
CA ALA A 480 -5.61 34.11 18.87
C ALA A 480 -5.34 33.29 17.59
N GLU A 481 -5.71 33.78 16.40
CA GLU A 481 -5.40 33.08 15.13
C GLU A 481 -3.89 32.96 14.90
N LYS A 482 -3.11 33.98 15.23
CA LYS A 482 -1.64 33.95 15.16
C LYS A 482 -1.05 32.87 16.06
N LEU A 483 -1.46 32.80 17.32
CA LEU A 483 -1.00 31.79 18.28
C LEU A 483 -1.40 30.36 17.86
N ILE A 484 -2.61 30.18 17.30
CA ILE A 484 -3.07 28.91 16.73
C ILE A 484 -2.17 28.47 15.56
N ASN A 485 -1.78 29.40 14.69
CA ASN A 485 -0.86 29.11 13.58
C ASN A 485 0.55 28.74 14.10
N GLU A 486 1.06 29.46 15.11
CA GLU A 486 2.35 29.15 15.75
C GLU A 486 2.34 27.74 16.38
N ALA A 487 1.27 27.38 17.12
CA ALA A 487 1.09 26.04 17.67
C ALA A 487 1.03 24.96 16.58
N GLU A 488 0.36 25.22 15.46
CA GLU A 488 0.28 24.29 14.33
C GLU A 488 1.66 24.07 13.67
N GLU A 489 2.46 25.12 13.48
CA GLU A 489 3.84 25.00 12.97
C GLU A 489 4.74 24.20 13.92
N ILE A 490 4.65 24.42 15.24
CA ILE A 490 5.39 23.64 16.25
C ILE A 490 5.04 22.15 16.15
N LEU A 491 3.76 21.80 16.00
CA LEU A 491 3.31 20.41 15.90
C LEU A 491 3.73 19.73 14.58
N GLN A 492 3.74 20.49 13.47
CA GLN A 492 4.31 20.03 12.19
C GLN A 492 5.84 19.86 12.27
N GLY A 493 6.53 20.73 13.01
CA GLY A 493 7.96 20.62 13.28
C GLY A 493 8.32 19.41 14.16
N THR A 494 7.49 19.10 15.16
CA THR A 494 7.68 17.96 16.09
C THR A 494 7.35 16.61 15.45
N THR A 495 6.53 16.57 14.39
CA THR A 495 6.24 15.36 13.62
C THR A 495 7.24 15.06 12.52
N ARG A 496 8.11 16.02 12.17
CA ARG A 496 9.25 15.79 11.26
C ARG A 496 10.48 15.33 12.06
N PRO A 497 11.15 14.23 11.68
CA PRO A 497 12.37 13.80 12.36
C PRO A 497 13.48 14.85 12.20
N LYS A 498 14.02 15.34 13.34
CA LYS A 498 15.13 16.30 13.38
C LYS A 498 16.45 15.63 12.96
N GLY A 499 16.70 15.55 11.65
CA GLY A 499 18.00 15.20 11.08
C GLY A 499 18.97 16.39 11.06
N LEU A 500 20.10 16.24 11.76
CA LEU A 500 21.41 16.89 11.54
C LEU A 500 21.41 18.39 11.13
N GLY A 501 21.65 19.26 12.13
CA GLY A 501 21.76 20.70 11.91
C GLY A 501 23.07 21.14 11.24
N VAL A 502 22.96 21.86 10.12
CA VAL A 502 24.06 22.61 9.51
C VAL A 502 24.45 23.78 10.42
N LYS A 503 25.64 23.74 11.02
CA LYS A 503 26.20 24.88 11.76
C LYS A 503 26.66 25.95 10.78
N GLY A 504 26.02 27.11 10.79
CA GLY A 504 26.47 28.28 10.04
C GLY A 504 27.81 28.81 10.55
N GLY A 505 28.84 28.77 9.70
CA GLY A 505 30.10 29.46 9.95
C GLY A 505 29.96 30.97 9.75
N GLN A 506 30.57 31.77 10.63
CA GLN A 506 30.58 33.22 10.53
C GLN A 506 31.27 33.70 9.23
N PRO A 507 30.78 34.77 8.57
CA PRO A 507 31.46 35.34 7.42
C PRO A 507 32.81 35.97 7.84
N PRO A 508 33.94 35.63 7.19
CA PRO A 508 35.23 36.16 7.58
C PRO A 508 35.38 37.65 7.24
N GLN A 509 35.96 38.41 8.17
CA GLN A 509 36.27 39.82 7.96
C GLN A 509 37.29 40.01 6.83
N ARG A 510 37.06 41.00 5.96
CA ARG A 510 37.98 41.38 4.88
C ARG A 510 39.28 41.98 5.42
N GLY A 511 40.29 41.13 5.65
CA GLY A 511 41.68 41.55 5.80
C GLY A 511 42.26 42.05 4.47
N LYS A 512 42.69 43.32 4.42
CA LYS A 512 43.46 43.86 3.28
C LYS A 512 44.91 43.36 3.35
N GLY A 513 45.26 42.35 2.55
CA GLY A 513 46.64 41.90 2.32
C GLY A 513 47.11 42.27 0.92
N LYS A 514 48.25 42.98 0.80
CA LYS A 514 48.84 43.35 -0.49
C LYS A 514 49.57 42.15 -1.11
N GLY A 515 49.46 42.00 -2.42
CA GLY A 515 50.30 41.05 -3.15
C GLY A 515 51.76 41.49 -3.24
N ARG A 516 52.64 40.51 -3.25
CA ARG A 516 53.72 40.41 -4.23
C ARG A 516 53.82 38.96 -4.70
#